data_AF-A0A6A6WCP1-F1
#
_entry.id   AF-A0A6A6WCP1-F1
#
_cell.length_a   1.000
_cell.length_b   1.000
_cell.length_c   1.000
_cell.angle_alpha   90.00
_cell.angle_beta   90.00
_cell.angle_gamma   90.00
#
_symmetry.space_group_name_H-M   'P 1'
#
loop_
_entity.id
_entity.type
_entity.pdbx_description
1 polymer ?
#
loop_
_entity_poly.entity_id
_entity_poly.type
_entity_poly.pdbx_seq_one_letter_code
_entity_poly.pdbx_strand_id
1 'polypeptide(L)'
;MLATTLTTALALYTSLTTAHPLAPRTKDLWHPTPGTTWQIILSDIIAIPTSPSTPLTPDVDVYDVDMFGTSAATIAALHARGKKVVCYFSAGSYEPGRPDSDQFADGDLGAVMDGWPDERWVDVRSGNVVRIMEARVRVAAEKGCDAVDPDNLDGYVWLLSSFLLPFSFIFFNCFFGFLPGKLPAFIIIENPC
;
A
#
# COMPACT_ATOMS: atom_id res chain seq x y z
N MET A 1 -36.04 -70.85 -27.11
CA MET A 1 -36.56 -69.48 -27.28
C MET A 1 -35.80 -68.61 -26.29
N LEU A 2 -34.89 -67.75 -26.80
CA LEU A 2 -33.98 -66.94 -25.99
C LEU A 2 -34.73 -65.80 -25.30
N ALA A 3 -34.52 -65.64 -24.00
CA ALA A 3 -34.92 -64.45 -23.25
C ALA A 3 -33.72 -63.49 -23.17
N THR A 4 -33.88 -62.31 -23.76
CA THR A 4 -32.91 -61.21 -23.78
C THR A 4 -33.00 -60.42 -22.48
N THR A 5 -31.96 -60.49 -21.64
CA THR A 5 -31.83 -59.61 -20.47
C THR A 5 -31.01 -58.36 -20.83
N LEU A 6 -31.62 -57.19 -20.64
CA LEU A 6 -31.03 -55.88 -20.86
C LEU A 6 -30.25 -55.45 -19.60
N THR A 7 -28.92 -55.38 -19.66
CA THR A 7 -28.08 -54.87 -18.55
C THR A 7 -27.77 -53.40 -18.79
N THR A 8 -28.36 -52.52 -17.99
CA THR A 8 -28.00 -51.09 -17.92
C THR A 8 -26.67 -50.92 -17.19
N ALA A 9 -25.63 -50.45 -17.88
CA ALA A 9 -24.37 -50.05 -17.27
C ALA A 9 -24.47 -48.60 -16.76
N LEU A 10 -24.30 -48.41 -15.45
CA LEU A 10 -24.22 -47.10 -14.80
C LEU A 10 -22.76 -46.62 -14.86
N ALA A 11 -22.47 -45.63 -15.69
CA ALA A 11 -21.14 -45.02 -15.76
C ALA A 11 -20.97 -44.03 -14.59
N LEU A 12 -20.14 -44.38 -13.61
CA LEU A 12 -19.71 -43.48 -12.53
C LEU A 12 -18.64 -42.52 -13.07
N TYR A 13 -18.99 -41.26 -13.27
CA TYR A 13 -18.03 -40.18 -13.51
C TYR A 13 -17.36 -39.80 -12.18
N THR A 14 -16.15 -40.29 -11.94
CA THR A 14 -15.30 -39.80 -10.86
C THR A 14 -14.52 -38.57 -11.34
N SER A 15 -15.05 -37.38 -11.08
CA SER A 15 -14.30 -36.13 -11.27
C SER A 15 -13.20 -36.03 -10.20
N LEU A 16 -11.94 -36.24 -10.59
CA LEU A 16 -10.80 -35.89 -9.74
C LEU A 16 -10.67 -34.36 -9.70
N THR A 17 -11.22 -33.73 -8.66
CA THR A 17 -10.81 -32.38 -8.28
C THR A 17 -9.45 -32.47 -7.60
N THR A 18 -8.37 -32.26 -8.35
CA THR A 18 -7.08 -31.88 -7.74
C THR A 18 -7.28 -30.53 -7.05
N ALA A 19 -7.56 -30.58 -5.75
CA ALA A 19 -7.47 -29.40 -4.90
C ALA A 19 -6.00 -28.97 -4.90
N HIS A 20 -5.68 -27.93 -5.67
CA HIS A 20 -4.42 -27.21 -5.50
C HIS A 20 -4.45 -26.63 -4.07
N PRO A 21 -3.51 -27.00 -3.19
CA PRO A 21 -3.42 -26.33 -1.91
C PRO A 21 -3.13 -24.85 -2.18
N LEU A 22 -4.06 -23.98 -1.77
CA LEU A 22 -3.78 -22.55 -1.65
C LEU A 22 -2.61 -22.43 -0.67
N ALA A 23 -1.43 -22.05 -1.17
CA ALA A 23 -0.28 -21.85 -0.32
C ALA A 23 -0.59 -20.71 0.69
N PRO A 24 -0.64 -20.96 2.00
CA PRO A 24 -0.63 -19.88 2.96
C PRO A 24 0.83 -19.46 3.12
N ARG A 25 1.20 -18.36 2.50
CA ARG A 25 2.35 -17.57 2.96
C ARG A 25 1.89 -16.14 3.16
N THR A 26 1.15 -15.92 4.24
CA THR A 26 1.30 -14.65 4.94
C THR A 26 2.75 -14.64 5.42
N LYS A 27 3.62 -13.93 4.70
CA LYS A 27 4.92 -13.53 5.25
C LYS A 27 4.58 -12.88 6.60
N ASP A 28 5.19 -13.35 7.69
CA ASP A 28 4.93 -12.75 9.00
C ASP A 28 5.10 -11.24 8.87
N LEU A 29 4.03 -10.51 9.19
CA LEU A 29 4.04 -9.06 9.07
C LEU A 29 5.15 -8.54 9.98
N TRP A 30 6.07 -7.77 9.43
CA TRP A 30 7.10 -7.11 10.22
C TRP A 30 6.40 -6.24 11.28
N HIS A 31 6.92 -6.18 12.49
CA HIS A 31 6.53 -5.19 13.50
C HIS A 31 7.80 -4.58 14.09
N PRO A 32 8.01 -3.25 14.03
CA PRO A 32 9.16 -2.63 14.68
C PRO A 32 9.06 -2.77 16.20
N THR A 33 10.20 -2.92 16.85
CA THR A 33 10.27 -2.91 18.32
C THR A 33 10.29 -1.46 18.81
N PRO A 34 9.68 -1.14 19.97
CA PRO A 34 9.85 0.18 20.58
C PRO A 34 11.34 0.56 20.71
N GLY A 35 11.70 1.75 20.26
CA GLY A 35 13.09 2.22 20.23
C GLY A 35 13.87 1.90 18.94
N THR A 36 13.25 1.25 17.94
CA THR A 36 13.83 1.13 16.59
C THR A 36 14.19 2.50 16.04
N THR A 37 15.42 2.65 15.53
CA THR A 37 15.90 3.92 14.97
C THR A 37 15.37 4.10 13.56
N TRP A 38 15.00 5.33 13.21
CA TRP A 38 14.40 5.62 11.91
C TRP A 38 14.75 7.02 11.42
N GLN A 39 14.65 7.22 10.11
CA GLN A 39 14.78 8.52 9.46
C GLN A 39 13.77 8.64 8.33
N ILE A 40 13.18 9.84 8.19
CA ILE A 40 12.32 10.23 7.09
C ILE A 40 13.12 11.03 6.06
N ILE A 41 13.10 10.62 4.79
CA ILE A 41 13.80 11.25 3.67
C ILE A 41 12.87 11.31 2.47
N LEU A 42 12.07 12.39 2.38
CA LEU A 42 11.09 12.58 1.30
C LEU A 42 11.59 13.49 0.18
N SER A 43 12.45 14.45 0.51
CA SER A 43 12.94 15.46 -0.45
C SER A 43 14.26 15.09 -1.14
N ASP A 44 14.79 13.89 -0.90
CA ASP A 44 16.06 13.42 -1.47
C ASP A 44 16.04 11.89 -1.65
N ILE A 45 17.03 11.35 -2.35
CA ILE A 45 17.22 9.91 -2.53
C ILE A 45 18.43 9.46 -1.71
N ILE A 46 18.24 8.43 -0.89
CA ILE A 46 19.33 7.86 -0.09
C ILE A 46 20.46 7.39 -1.00
N ALA A 47 21.64 7.97 -0.82
CA ALA A 47 22.84 7.52 -1.49
C ALA A 47 23.24 6.13 -0.97
N ILE A 48 23.35 5.16 -1.87
CA ILE A 48 23.86 3.81 -1.56
C ILE A 48 25.36 3.76 -1.87
N PRO A 49 26.24 3.65 -0.87
CA PRO A 49 27.66 3.50 -1.11
C PRO A 49 27.97 2.25 -1.96
N THR A 50 28.98 2.36 -2.82
CA THR A 50 29.44 1.24 -3.66
C THR A 50 30.07 0.11 -2.85
N SER A 51 30.77 0.44 -1.76
CA SER A 51 31.28 -0.56 -0.83
C SER A 51 30.20 -0.99 0.16
N PRO A 52 29.94 -2.30 0.32
CA PRO A 52 29.03 -2.82 1.33
C PRO A 52 29.48 -2.51 2.77
N SER A 53 30.79 -2.29 2.98
CA SER A 53 31.36 -1.99 4.30
C SER A 53 31.25 -0.51 4.68
N THR A 54 30.90 0.37 3.76
CA THR A 54 30.69 1.78 4.05
C THR A 54 29.30 1.96 4.65
N PRO A 55 29.18 2.52 5.87
CA PRO A 55 27.89 2.78 6.50
C PRO A 55 27.00 3.69 5.64
N LEU A 56 25.69 3.55 5.80
CA LEU A 56 24.74 4.54 5.30
C LEU A 56 24.76 5.76 6.21
N THR A 57 24.38 6.93 5.68
CA THR A 57 24.25 8.16 6.47
C THR A 57 22.88 8.78 6.23
N PRO A 58 22.05 8.97 7.28
CA PRO A 58 22.26 8.48 8.65
C PRO A 58 22.22 6.94 8.71
N ASP A 59 22.90 6.32 9.67
CA ASP A 59 22.82 4.87 9.90
C ASP A 59 21.69 4.56 10.89
N VAL A 60 20.52 4.21 10.36
CA VAL A 60 19.30 3.89 11.12
C VAL A 60 18.76 2.53 10.70
N ASP A 61 17.85 1.94 11.46
CA ASP A 61 17.27 0.63 11.16
C ASP A 61 16.18 0.71 10.08
N VAL A 62 15.42 1.81 10.07
CA VAL A 62 14.28 2.04 9.18
C VAL A 62 14.47 3.34 8.40
N TYR A 63 14.24 3.31 7.09
CA TYR A 63 14.09 4.51 6.28
C TYR A 63 12.66 4.65 5.82
N ASP A 64 12.08 5.82 6.05
CA ASP A 64 10.84 6.24 5.43
C ASP A 64 11.18 7.14 4.23
N VAL A 65 10.73 6.75 3.05
CA VAL A 65 11.16 7.33 1.78
C VAL A 65 9.98 7.61 0.88
N ASP A 66 10.11 8.65 0.03
CA ASP A 66 9.11 8.94 -0.99
C ASP A 66 8.94 7.73 -1.94
N MET A 67 7.73 7.17 -1.97
CA MET A 67 7.42 5.97 -2.74
C MET A 67 7.65 6.20 -4.23
N PHE A 68 7.35 7.38 -4.77
CA PHE A 68 7.45 7.63 -6.21
C PHE A 68 8.90 7.85 -6.66
N GLY A 69 9.66 8.65 -5.92
CA GLY A 69 11.05 9.02 -6.19
C GLY A 69 12.06 7.91 -5.90
N THR A 70 11.72 6.97 -5.00
CA THR A 70 12.62 5.86 -4.65
C THR A 70 12.42 4.66 -5.57
N SER A 71 13.51 4.17 -6.18
CA SER A 71 13.47 3.01 -7.07
C SER A 71 13.44 1.68 -6.30
N ALA A 72 12.85 0.63 -6.90
CA ALA A 72 12.90 -0.72 -6.35
C ALA A 72 14.34 -1.23 -6.13
N ALA A 73 15.28 -0.80 -6.97
CA ALA A 73 16.70 -1.13 -6.82
C ALA A 73 17.31 -0.49 -5.57
N THR A 74 16.94 0.75 -5.26
CA THR A 74 17.36 1.45 -4.03
C THR A 74 16.81 0.71 -2.80
N ILE A 75 15.53 0.34 -2.82
CA ILE A 75 14.90 -0.42 -1.72
C ILE A 75 15.58 -1.77 -1.52
N ALA A 76 15.81 -2.52 -2.59
CA ALA A 76 16.52 -3.79 -2.52
C ALA A 76 17.95 -3.64 -1.97
N ALA A 77 18.64 -2.53 -2.29
CA ALA A 77 19.97 -2.25 -1.76
C ALA A 77 19.95 -1.89 -0.26
N LEU A 78 18.92 -1.19 0.21
CA LEU A 78 18.69 -0.95 1.65
C LEU A 78 18.43 -2.27 2.39
N HIS A 79 17.59 -3.14 1.83
CA HIS A 79 17.32 -4.47 2.38
C HIS A 79 18.57 -5.35 2.44
N ALA A 80 19.42 -5.32 1.41
CA ALA A 80 20.69 -6.04 1.40
C ALA A 80 21.65 -5.58 2.51
N ARG A 81 21.44 -4.37 3.06
CA ARG A 81 22.16 -3.80 4.20
C ARG A 81 21.41 -3.99 5.52
N GLY A 82 20.40 -4.85 5.56
CA GLY A 82 19.63 -5.19 6.77
C GLY A 82 18.64 -4.12 7.19
N LYS A 83 18.34 -3.15 6.33
CA LYS A 83 17.43 -2.03 6.63
C LYS A 83 15.99 -2.38 6.30
N LYS A 84 15.06 -1.71 6.96
CA LYS A 84 13.63 -1.72 6.64
C LYS A 84 13.24 -0.46 5.90
N VAL A 85 12.27 -0.57 5.00
CA VAL A 85 11.82 0.56 4.18
C VAL A 85 10.32 0.76 4.33
N VAL A 86 9.94 1.95 4.77
CA VAL A 86 8.57 2.47 4.77
C VAL A 86 8.44 3.36 3.55
N CYS A 87 7.33 3.24 2.83
CA CYS A 87 7.10 4.02 1.62
C CYS A 87 5.98 5.04 1.83
N TYR A 88 6.39 6.30 1.87
CA TYR A 88 5.52 7.47 1.96
C TYR A 88 4.77 7.72 0.65
N PHE A 89 3.49 8.03 0.78
CA PHE A 89 2.73 8.74 -0.26
C PHE A 89 1.57 9.49 0.42
N SER A 90 1.16 10.63 -0.13
CA SER A 90 -0.06 11.25 0.38
C SER A 90 -1.30 10.45 -0.01
N ALA A 91 -2.12 10.08 0.96
CA ALA A 91 -3.39 9.39 0.74
C ALA A 91 -4.58 10.35 0.81
N GLY A 92 -4.46 11.44 1.58
CA GLY A 92 -5.51 12.43 1.77
C GLY A 92 -5.41 13.67 0.90
N SER A 93 -4.38 13.77 0.06
CA SER A 93 -4.22 14.89 -0.87
C SER A 93 -3.84 14.46 -2.29
N TYR A 94 -4.09 15.39 -3.20
CA TYR A 94 -3.66 15.41 -4.58
C TYR A 94 -2.38 16.25 -4.66
N GLU A 95 -1.33 15.64 -5.17
CA GLU A 95 -0.04 16.27 -5.41
C GLU A 95 0.20 16.38 -6.93
N PRO A 96 0.34 17.59 -7.49
CA PRO A 96 0.57 17.76 -8.91
C PRO A 96 1.95 17.22 -9.32
N GLY A 97 2.01 16.60 -10.50
CA GLY A 97 3.26 16.07 -11.05
C GLY A 97 3.65 14.69 -10.53
N ARG A 98 2.88 14.09 -9.62
CA ARG A 98 2.99 12.65 -9.34
C ARG A 98 2.65 11.86 -10.62
N PRO A 99 3.28 10.69 -10.85
CA PRO A 99 3.04 9.90 -12.07
C PRO A 99 1.59 9.49 -12.31
N ASP A 100 0.74 9.53 -11.28
CA ASP A 100 -0.69 9.19 -11.33
C ASP A 100 -1.61 10.41 -11.12
N SER A 101 -1.08 11.63 -11.12
CA SER A 101 -1.87 12.84 -10.85
C SER A 101 -2.99 13.05 -11.89
N ASP A 102 -2.79 12.58 -13.12
CA ASP A 102 -3.80 12.67 -14.20
C ASP A 102 -5.00 11.72 -14.03
N GLN A 103 -4.94 10.80 -13.07
CA GLN A 103 -6.02 9.86 -12.78
C GLN A 103 -7.10 10.44 -11.86
N PHE A 104 -6.81 11.55 -11.16
CA PHE A 104 -7.77 12.24 -10.33
C PHE A 104 -8.75 13.03 -11.21
N ALA A 105 -10.05 12.85 -10.98
CA ALA A 105 -11.07 13.64 -11.65
C ALA A 105 -11.27 14.98 -10.92
N ASP A 106 -11.76 16.00 -11.62
CA ASP A 106 -12.05 17.31 -11.01
C ASP A 106 -12.96 17.20 -9.78
N GLY A 107 -13.91 16.26 -9.79
CA GLY A 107 -14.84 15.98 -8.69
C GLY A 107 -14.21 15.27 -7.49
N ASP A 108 -13.00 14.72 -7.63
CA ASP A 108 -12.24 14.13 -6.52
C ASP A 108 -11.51 15.20 -5.69
N LEU A 109 -11.35 16.41 -6.23
CA LEU A 109 -10.47 17.42 -5.66
C LEU A 109 -11.23 18.47 -4.83
N GLY A 110 -10.78 18.67 -3.60
CA GLY A 110 -11.32 19.58 -2.59
C GLY A 110 -10.58 20.92 -2.49
N ALA A 111 -10.53 21.51 -1.30
CA ALA A 111 -9.86 22.79 -1.09
C ALA A 111 -8.34 22.67 -1.28
N VAL A 112 -7.70 23.77 -1.66
CA VAL A 112 -6.23 23.89 -1.60
C VAL A 112 -5.78 23.75 -0.15
N MET A 113 -4.67 23.05 0.06
CA MET A 113 -4.10 22.83 1.38
C MET A 113 -3.36 24.08 1.89
N ASP A 114 -3.52 24.38 3.17
CA ASP A 114 -2.79 25.50 3.77
C ASP A 114 -1.29 25.20 3.81
N GLY A 115 -0.47 26.17 3.40
CA GLY A 115 0.98 25.99 3.24
C GLY A 115 1.44 25.30 1.94
N TRP A 116 0.53 24.65 1.20
CA TRP A 116 0.85 23.89 -0.03
C TRP A 116 -0.05 24.34 -1.19
N PRO A 117 0.31 25.42 -1.91
CA PRO A 117 -0.61 26.12 -2.81
C PRO A 117 -1.04 25.31 -4.05
N ASP A 118 -0.21 24.35 -4.45
CA ASP A 118 -0.47 23.49 -5.61
C ASP A 118 -1.14 22.17 -5.21
N GLU A 119 -1.25 21.89 -3.90
CA GLU A 119 -1.79 20.66 -3.34
C GLU A 119 -3.25 20.85 -2.91
N ARG A 120 -4.07 19.82 -3.10
CA ARG A 120 -5.50 19.88 -2.78
C ARG A 120 -5.89 18.66 -1.97
N TRP A 121 -6.77 18.85 -0.98
CA TRP A 121 -7.43 17.73 -0.31
C TRP A 121 -8.20 16.87 -1.32
N VAL A 122 -8.28 15.56 -1.11
CA VAL A 122 -9.11 14.66 -1.96
C VAL A 122 -10.35 14.17 -1.22
N ASP A 123 -11.43 13.90 -1.97
CA ASP A 123 -12.60 13.24 -1.41
C ASP A 123 -12.31 11.74 -1.21
N VAL A 124 -11.89 11.39 0.01
CA VAL A 124 -11.57 10.00 0.41
C VAL A 124 -12.74 9.02 0.31
N ARG A 125 -13.97 9.50 0.10
CA ARG A 125 -15.15 8.66 -0.15
C ARG A 125 -15.32 8.31 -1.63
N SER A 126 -14.59 8.99 -2.51
CA SER A 126 -14.64 8.73 -3.94
C SER A 126 -14.10 7.35 -4.25
N GLY A 127 -14.90 6.55 -4.95
CA GLY A 127 -14.44 5.27 -5.46
C GLY A 127 -13.27 5.38 -6.44
N ASN A 128 -13.04 6.57 -7.04
CA ASN A 128 -11.86 6.81 -7.87
C ASN A 128 -10.60 6.98 -7.02
N VAL A 129 -10.67 7.84 -5.99
CA VAL A 129 -9.57 8.04 -5.02
C VAL A 129 -9.19 6.73 -4.35
N VAL A 130 -10.16 5.93 -3.92
CA VAL A 130 -9.89 4.59 -3.35
C VAL A 130 -9.11 3.70 -4.33
N ARG A 131 -9.49 3.64 -5.62
CA ARG A 131 -8.77 2.86 -6.63
C ARG A 131 -7.34 3.36 -6.85
N ILE A 132 -7.12 4.67 -6.82
CA ILE A 132 -5.79 5.27 -6.95
C ILE A 132 -4.93 4.84 -5.75
N MET A 133 -5.45 4.92 -4.52
CA MET A 133 -4.70 4.49 -3.35
C MET A 133 -4.44 2.99 -3.31
N GLU A 134 -5.40 2.15 -3.74
CA GLU A 134 -5.14 0.72 -3.94
C GLU A 134 -3.98 0.48 -4.92
N ALA A 135 -3.89 1.29 -5.99
CA ALA A 135 -2.79 1.20 -6.95
C ALA A 135 -1.46 1.63 -6.32
N ARG A 136 -1.44 2.72 -5.53
CA ARG A 136 -0.24 3.16 -4.79
C ARG A 136 0.26 2.07 -3.84
N VAL A 137 -0.63 1.42 -3.08
CA VAL A 137 -0.26 0.28 -2.22
C VAL A 137 0.34 -0.89 -3.02
N ARG A 138 -0.22 -1.21 -4.20
CA ARG A 138 0.38 -2.23 -5.09
C ARG A 138 1.78 -1.82 -5.53
N VAL A 139 1.97 -0.56 -5.94
CA VAL A 139 3.28 -0.04 -6.34
C VAL A 139 4.29 -0.15 -5.20
N ALA A 140 3.93 0.22 -3.98
CA ALA A 140 4.79 0.06 -2.81
C ALA A 140 5.23 -1.40 -2.63
N ALA A 141 4.30 -2.34 -2.77
CA ALA A 141 4.61 -3.76 -2.65
C ALA A 141 5.47 -4.31 -3.78
N GLU A 142 5.20 -3.92 -5.02
CA GLU A 142 5.98 -4.30 -6.19
C GLU A 142 7.42 -3.77 -6.09
N LYS A 143 7.59 -2.56 -5.51
CA LYS A 143 8.91 -2.00 -5.21
C LYS A 143 9.62 -2.67 -4.03
N GLY A 144 8.89 -3.41 -3.21
CA GLY A 144 9.41 -4.19 -2.09
C GLY A 144 9.43 -3.44 -0.76
N CYS A 145 8.59 -2.44 -0.54
CA CYS A 145 8.47 -1.78 0.76
C CYS A 145 8.09 -2.81 1.86
N ASP A 146 8.46 -2.53 3.12
CA ASP A 146 8.05 -3.33 4.29
C ASP A 146 6.78 -2.79 4.96
N ALA A 147 6.49 -1.50 4.76
CA ALA A 147 5.37 -0.75 5.31
C ALA A 147 5.02 0.42 4.38
N VAL A 148 3.87 1.04 4.61
CA VAL A 148 3.45 2.26 3.92
C VAL A 148 3.20 3.37 4.92
N ASP A 149 3.43 4.60 4.48
CA ASP A 149 3.12 5.81 5.23
C ASP A 149 2.14 6.69 4.45
N PRO A 150 0.82 6.44 4.58
CA PRO A 150 -0.22 7.18 3.88
C PRO A 150 -0.56 8.48 4.62
N ASP A 151 -0.06 9.60 4.11
CA ASP A 151 -0.17 10.91 4.77
C ASP A 151 -1.50 11.63 4.49
N ASN A 152 -1.76 12.70 5.25
CA ASN A 152 -2.90 13.62 5.12
C ASN A 152 -4.26 12.98 5.43
N LEU A 153 -4.28 11.98 6.31
CA LEU A 153 -5.52 11.31 6.74
C LEU A 153 -6.32 12.10 7.80
N ASP A 154 -5.89 13.31 8.12
CA ASP A 154 -6.46 14.20 9.14
C ASP A 154 -7.30 15.35 8.55
N GLY A 155 -7.59 15.32 7.24
CA GLY A 155 -8.30 16.41 6.54
C GLY A 155 -9.67 16.81 7.13
N TYR A 156 -10.31 15.94 7.92
CA TYR A 156 -11.52 16.26 8.68
C TYR A 156 -11.32 17.34 9.77
N VAL A 157 -10.08 17.55 10.24
CA VAL A 157 -9.73 18.58 11.23
C VAL A 157 -9.71 19.97 10.58
N TRP A 158 -9.30 20.03 9.31
CA TRP A 158 -9.04 21.26 8.58
C TRP A 158 -10.20 21.73 7.70
N LEU A 159 -11.11 20.81 7.35
CA LEU A 159 -12.23 21.09 6.46
C LEU A 159 -13.54 21.19 7.25
N LEU A 160 -13.88 22.42 7.70
CA LEU A 160 -15.19 22.76 8.30
C LEU A 160 -16.38 22.66 7.31
N SER A 161 -16.15 22.17 6.10
CA SER A 161 -17.15 21.99 5.05
C SER A 161 -17.70 20.56 5.08
N SER A 162 -19.02 20.47 5.12
CA SER A 162 -19.93 19.32 5.41
C SER A 162 -19.75 18.03 4.58
N PHE A 163 -18.68 17.88 3.81
CA PHE A 163 -18.41 16.71 2.98
C PHE A 163 -17.53 15.66 3.67
N LEU A 164 -16.77 16.03 4.69
CA LEU A 164 -15.71 15.20 5.25
C LEU A 164 -15.85 15.06 6.77
N LEU A 165 -16.79 14.20 7.17
CA LEU A 165 -16.94 13.83 8.57
C LEU A 165 -15.74 12.99 9.04
N PRO A 166 -15.36 13.06 10.33
CA PRO A 166 -14.29 12.24 10.92
C PRO A 166 -14.44 10.75 10.59
N PHE A 167 -15.67 10.27 10.50
CA PHE A 167 -15.98 8.89 10.12
C PHE A 167 -15.41 8.49 8.75
N SER A 168 -15.48 9.35 7.74
CA SER A 168 -14.99 9.03 6.39
C SER A 168 -13.49 8.79 6.37
N PHE A 169 -12.74 9.59 7.11
CA PHE A 169 -11.29 9.43 7.24
C PHE A 169 -10.91 8.23 8.11
N ILE A 170 -11.67 7.93 9.17
CA ILE A 170 -11.48 6.69 9.94
C ILE A 170 -11.68 5.47 9.04
N PHE A 171 -12.74 5.43 8.21
CA PHE A 171 -12.95 4.31 7.28
C PHE A 171 -11.86 4.20 6.23
N PHE A 172 -11.38 5.32 5.71
CA PHE A 172 -10.33 5.34 4.69
C PHE A 172 -8.96 4.95 5.26
N ASN A 173 -8.66 5.38 6.49
CA ASN A 173 -7.50 4.91 7.23
C ASN A 173 -7.59 3.41 7.56
N CYS A 174 -8.75 2.96 8.02
CA CYS A 174 -9.02 1.53 8.23
C CYS A 174 -8.99 0.76 6.90
N PHE A 175 -9.25 1.37 5.75
CA PHE A 175 -9.11 0.72 4.45
C PHE A 175 -7.68 0.23 4.24
N PHE A 176 -6.66 1.00 4.63
CA PHE A 176 -5.28 0.54 4.59
C PHE A 176 -5.04 -0.63 5.56
N GLY A 177 -5.63 -0.60 6.76
CA GLY A 177 -5.50 -1.68 7.76
C GLY A 177 -6.28 -2.96 7.44
N PHE A 178 -7.36 -2.84 6.66
CA PHE A 178 -8.26 -3.92 6.25
C PHE A 178 -8.37 -4.02 4.74
N LEU A 179 -7.26 -3.89 4.03
CA LEU A 179 -7.27 -4.05 2.58
C LEU A 179 -7.84 -5.45 2.25
N PRO A 180 -8.86 -5.55 1.38
CA PRO A 180 -9.42 -6.83 0.99
C PRO A 180 -8.28 -7.70 0.43
N GLY A 181 -8.33 -9.02 0.67
CA GLY A 181 -7.23 -10.00 0.49
C GLY A 181 -6.61 -10.18 -0.91
N LYS A 182 -6.65 -9.15 -1.75
CA LYS A 182 -5.92 -8.97 -3.01
C LYS A 182 -4.72 -8.02 -2.87
N LEU A 183 -4.57 -7.31 -1.75
CA LEU A 183 -3.42 -6.43 -1.50
C LEU A 183 -2.52 -7.02 -0.41
N PRO A 184 -1.20 -6.76 -0.48
CA PRO A 184 -0.27 -7.21 0.53
C PRO A 184 -0.54 -6.50 1.86
N ALA A 185 -0.42 -7.25 2.96
CA ALA A 185 -0.51 -6.70 4.29
C ALA A 185 0.72 -5.83 4.58
N PHE A 186 0.49 -4.60 5.02
CA PHE A 186 1.50 -3.64 5.42
C PHE A 186 1.26 -3.14 6.84
N ILE A 187 2.33 -2.72 7.51
CA ILE A 187 2.20 -1.79 8.62
C ILE A 187 1.88 -0.41 8.04
N ILE A 188 0.99 0.32 8.72
CA ILE A 188 0.65 1.72 8.43
C ILE A 188 1.15 2.54 9.61
N ILE A 189 1.96 3.57 9.33
CA ILE A 189 2.67 4.33 10.37
C ILE A 189 1.90 5.59 10.75
N GLU A 190 1.35 6.29 9.77
CA GLU A 190 0.45 7.42 10.00
C GLU A 190 -0.96 6.99 10.46
N ASN A 191 -1.33 7.44 11.67
CA ASN A 191 -2.69 7.42 12.22
C ASN A 191 -3.46 6.10 12.19
N PRO A 192 -2.89 4.92 12.52
CA PRO A 192 -3.58 3.64 12.34
C PRO A 192 -4.90 3.55 13.12
N CYS A 193 -5.89 2.87 12.52
CA CYS A 193 -6.96 2.20 13.27
C CYS A 193 -6.31 1.08 14.13
#